data_AF-A0A7X8E564-F1
#
_entry.id   AF-A0A7X8E564-F1
#
_cell.length_a   1.000
_cell.length_b   1.000
_cell.length_c   1.000
_cell.angle_alpha   90.00
_cell.angle_beta   90.00
_cell.angle_gamma   90.00
#
_symmetry.space_group_name_H-M   'P 1'
#
loop_
_entity.id
_entity.type
_entity.pdbx_description
1 polymer ?
#
loop_
_entity_poly.entity_id
_entity_poly.type
_entity_poly.pdbx_seq_one_letter_code
_entity_poly.pdbx_strand_id
1 'polypeptide(L)'
;MTVDGTIVGTLDIVDLENREFLRKIGDNLYAMAEGVQPEEVPFEGEVLQGYLEGSNVNAINEMVEMITLLREYEAGQKAIRVQDEMLEKSSNEIGRV
;
A
#
# COMPACT_ATOMS: atom_id res chain seq x y z
N MET A 1 25.95 -18.99 8.44
CA MET A 1 27.09 -18.06 8.30
C MET A 1 28.34 -18.76 8.83
N THR A 2 29.42 -18.77 8.06
CA THR A 2 30.70 -19.40 8.42
C THR A 2 31.79 -18.34 8.51
N VAL A 3 32.56 -18.34 9.59
CA VAL A 3 33.80 -17.56 9.72
C VAL A 3 34.92 -18.56 9.97
N ASP A 4 36.00 -18.49 9.20
CA ASP A 4 37.15 -19.41 9.27
C ASP A 4 36.78 -20.91 9.23
N GLY A 5 35.79 -21.26 8.40
CA GLY A 5 35.35 -22.65 8.22
C GLY A 5 34.44 -23.18 9.33
N THR A 6 34.11 -22.38 10.34
CA THR A 6 33.22 -22.76 11.44
C THR A 6 31.86 -22.09 11.28
N ILE A 7 30.77 -22.86 11.38
CA ILE A 7 29.40 -22.32 11.36
C ILE A 7 29.21 -21.48 12.64
N VAL A 8 29.04 -20.18 12.48
CA VAL A 8 28.86 -19.22 13.57
C VAL A 8 27.39 -18.86 13.83
N GLY A 9 26.48 -19.33 12.98
CA GLY A 9 25.03 -19.14 13.17
C GLY A 9 24.24 -19.49 11.91
N THR A 10 22.95 -19.77 12.09
CA THR A 10 21.99 -20.04 11.00
C THR A 10 20.91 -18.99 11.06
N LEU A 11 20.44 -18.54 9.89
CA LEU A 11 19.31 -17.62 9.82
C LEU A 11 18.04 -18.42 10.16
N ASP A 12 17.27 -17.92 11.13
CA ASP A 12 15.96 -18.46 11.41
C ASP A 12 14.94 -17.83 10.46
N ILE A 13 14.29 -18.65 9.65
CA ILE A 13 13.32 -18.23 8.65
C ILE A 13 12.07 -19.06 8.84
N VAL A 14 10.97 -18.38 9.11
CA VAL A 14 9.65 -18.96 9.30
C VAL A 14 8.68 -18.29 8.35
N ASP A 15 7.64 -19.01 7.96
CA ASP A 15 6.46 -18.39 7.37
C ASP A 15 5.34 -18.34 8.40
N LEU A 16 4.30 -17.57 8.12
CA LEU A 16 3.14 -17.41 8.99
C LEU A 16 1.89 -17.90 8.25
N GLU A 17 1.04 -18.67 8.93
CA GLU A 17 -0.27 -19.02 8.38
C GLU A 17 -1.23 -17.82 8.44
N ASN A 18 -1.16 -17.04 9.53
CA ASN A 18 -2.06 -15.94 9.84
C ASN A 18 -1.53 -14.55 9.42
N ARG A 19 -1.04 -14.44 8.17
CA ARG A 19 -0.42 -13.22 7.59
C ARG A 19 -1.33 -11.99 7.56
N GLU A 20 -2.64 -12.18 7.51
CA GLU A 20 -3.65 -11.11 7.46
C GLU A 20 -3.65 -10.20 8.71
N PHE A 21 -3.12 -10.71 9.82
CA PHE A 21 -2.97 -9.95 11.06
C PHE A 21 -1.65 -9.18 11.15
N LEU A 22 -0.77 -9.30 10.15
CA LEU A 22 0.43 -8.49 10.09
C LEU A 22 0.08 -7.02 9.90
N ARG A 23 0.79 -6.18 10.64
CA ARG A 23 0.72 -4.73 10.58
C ARG A 23 2.11 -4.19 10.31
N LYS A 24 2.18 -3.31 9.33
CA LYS A 24 3.42 -2.61 9.00
C LYS A 24 3.76 -1.66 10.13
N ILE A 25 4.95 -1.80 10.71
CA ILE A 25 5.43 -0.96 11.82
C ILE A 25 6.52 0.03 11.39
N GLY A 26 6.98 -0.06 10.14
CA GLY A 26 7.99 0.84 9.54
C GLY A 26 8.79 0.13 8.46
N ASP A 27 9.35 0.87 7.50
CA ASP A 27 10.20 0.34 6.43
C ASP A 27 9.66 -0.95 5.77
N ASN A 28 10.35 -2.07 5.98
CA ASN A 28 9.95 -3.42 5.56
C ASN A 28 9.68 -4.34 6.76
N LEU A 29 9.45 -3.78 7.95
CA LEU A 29 9.18 -4.50 9.19
C LEU A 29 7.68 -4.63 9.45
N TYR A 30 7.29 -5.81 9.93
CA TYR A 30 5.92 -6.16 10.27
C TYR A 30 5.86 -6.74 11.67
N ALA A 31 4.75 -6.49 12.37
CA ALA A 31 4.44 -7.11 13.64
C ALA A 31 3.00 -7.63 13.61
N MET A 32 2.70 -8.63 14.44
CA MET A 32 1.33 -9.08 14.63
C MET A 32 0.49 -7.98 15.27
N ALA A 33 -0.78 -7.92 14.89
CA ALA A 33 -1.76 -7.08 15.56
C ALA A 33 -1.79 -7.38 17.07
N GLU A 34 -2.09 -6.37 17.88
CA GLU A 34 -2.12 -6.49 19.33
C GLU A 34 -3.08 -7.62 19.76
N GLY A 35 -2.57 -8.54 20.60
CA GLY A 35 -3.34 -9.68 21.09
C GLY A 35 -3.38 -10.89 20.15
N VAL A 36 -2.77 -10.83 18.97
CA VAL A 36 -2.65 -11.97 18.04
C VAL A 36 -1.26 -12.58 18.13
N GLN A 37 -1.19 -13.90 18.28
CA GLN A 37 0.08 -14.63 18.27
C GLN A 37 0.43 -15.08 16.84
N PRO A 38 1.71 -15.08 16.44
CA PRO A 38 2.14 -15.60 15.15
C PRO A 38 1.92 -17.12 15.09
N GLU A 39 1.31 -17.60 14.01
CA GLU A 39 1.18 -19.02 13.70
C GLU A 39 2.30 -19.41 12.74
N GLU A 40 3.46 -19.78 13.30
CA GLU A 40 4.65 -20.12 12.52
C GLU A 40 4.53 -21.49 11.85
N VAL A 41 4.82 -21.51 10.55
CA VAL A 41 4.93 -22.73 9.74
C VAL A 41 6.33 -22.82 9.11
N PRO A 42 6.83 -24.03 8.81
CA PRO A 42 8.13 -24.18 8.18
C PRO A 42 8.21 -23.44 6.85
N PHE A 43 9.26 -22.65 6.66
CA PHE A 43 9.53 -22.01 5.38
C PHE A 43 9.93 -23.05 4.33
N GLU A 44 9.20 -23.12 3.21
CA GLU A 44 9.43 -24.09 2.13
C GLU A 44 10.35 -23.57 1.00
N GLY A 45 10.81 -22.32 1.07
CA GLY A 45 11.62 -21.70 0.03
C GLY A 45 13.13 -21.94 0.15
N GLU A 46 13.86 -21.48 -0.87
CA GLU A 46 15.33 -21.50 -0.88
C GLU A 46 15.91 -20.09 -0.73
N VAL A 47 17.01 -19.98 0.03
CA VAL A 47 17.75 -18.72 0.16
C VAL A 47 18.82 -18.62 -0.92
N LEU A 48 18.65 -17.67 -1.84
CA LEU A 48 19.62 -17.40 -2.91
C LEU A 48 20.61 -16.30 -2.48
N GLN A 49 21.86 -16.68 -2.25
CA GLN A 49 22.90 -15.69 -1.91
C GLN A 49 23.27 -14.82 -3.11
N GLY A 50 23.49 -13.52 -2.84
CA GLY A 50 23.85 -12.53 -3.87
C GLY A 50 22.66 -12.03 -4.69
N TYR A 51 21.44 -12.46 -4.36
CA TYR A 51 20.21 -11.95 -4.96
C TYR A 51 19.51 -10.97 -4.01
N LEU A 52 18.94 -9.90 -4.56
CA LEU A 52 18.12 -8.94 -3.81
C LEU A 52 16.70 -8.99 -4.36
N GLU A 53 15.72 -9.15 -3.46
CA GLU A 53 14.31 -9.14 -3.82
C GLU A 53 13.90 -7.77 -4.38
N GLY A 54 13.33 -7.76 -5.59
CA GLY A 54 12.82 -6.55 -6.23
C GLY A 54 11.41 -6.19 -5.75
N SER A 55 11.00 -4.94 -5.95
CA SER A 55 9.62 -4.54 -5.70
C SER A 55 8.68 -5.24 -6.68
N ASN A 56 7.55 -5.74 -6.17
CA ASN A 56 6.46 -6.26 -6.97
C ASN A 56 5.56 -5.16 -7.58
N VAL A 57 5.86 -3.88 -7.34
CA VAL A 57 5.07 -2.74 -7.81
C VAL A 57 5.55 -2.29 -9.19
N ASN A 58 4.61 -2.12 -10.13
CA ASN A 58 4.90 -1.55 -11.44
C ASN A 58 4.62 -0.05 -11.46
N ALA A 59 5.69 0.76 -11.43
CA ALA A 59 5.59 2.22 -11.38
C ALA A 59 4.75 2.84 -12.51
N ILE A 60 4.70 2.22 -13.70
CA ILE A 60 3.90 2.73 -14.83
C ILE A 60 2.41 2.59 -14.51
N ASN A 61 2.00 1.44 -13.99
CA ASN A 61 0.60 1.21 -13.63
C ASN A 61 0.17 2.17 -12.52
N GLU A 62 1.01 2.38 -11.51
CA GLU A 62 0.63 3.26 -10.39
C GLU A 62 0.54 4.73 -10.83
N MET A 63 1.39 5.16 -11.76
CA MET A 63 1.26 6.49 -12.35
C MET A 63 -0.04 6.64 -13.16
N VAL A 64 -0.45 5.61 -13.90
CA VAL A 64 -1.72 5.64 -14.66
C VAL A 64 -2.91 5.70 -13.71
N GLU A 65 -2.89 4.93 -12.62
CA GLU A 65 -3.93 4.98 -11.59
C GLU A 65 -3.99 6.36 -10.93
N MET A 66 -2.83 6.94 -10.57
CA MET A 66 -2.76 8.29 -10.02
C MET A 66 -3.31 9.35 -10.99
N ILE A 67 -2.96 9.28 -12.27
CA ILE A 67 -3.48 10.21 -13.30
C ILE A 67 -5.01 10.06 -13.43
N THR A 68 -5.52 8.84 -13.36
CA THR A 68 -6.96 8.57 -13.45
C THR A 68 -7.69 9.18 -12.25
N LEU A 69 -7.17 8.97 -11.03
CA LEU A 69 -7.69 9.56 -9.80
C LEU A 69 -7.72 11.09 -9.86
N LEU A 70 -6.64 11.71 -10.37
CA LEU A 70 -6.57 13.17 -10.52
C LEU A 70 -7.63 13.70 -11.49
N ARG A 71 -7.84 13.02 -12.63
CA ARG A 71 -8.86 13.42 -13.60
C ARG A 71 -10.27 13.29 -13.04
N GLU A 72 -10.55 12.23 -12.30
CA GLU A 72 -11.84 12.05 -11.63
C GLU A 72 -12.09 13.16 -10.60
N TYR A 73 -11.07 13.50 -9.80
CA TYR A 73 -11.14 14.61 -8.87
C TYR A 73 -11.40 15.95 -9.57
N GLU A 74 -10.67 16.24 -10.65
CA GLU A 74 -10.86 17.47 -11.44
C GLU A 74 -12.26 17.54 -12.07
N ALA A 75 -12.76 16.43 -12.61
CA ALA A 75 -14.10 16.34 -13.18
C ALA A 75 -15.18 16.59 -12.10
N GLY A 76 -15.02 16.00 -10.91
CA GLY A 76 -15.89 16.24 -9.76
C GLY A 76 -15.89 17.71 -9.32
N GLN A 77 -14.71 18.31 -9.21
CA GLN A 77 -14.57 19.74 -8.86
C GLN A 77 -15.19 20.66 -9.91
N LYS A 78 -15.14 20.29 -11.19
CA LYS A 78 -15.81 21.05 -12.26
C LYS A 78 -17.33 20.90 -12.18
N ALA A 79 -17.84 19.71 -11.90
CA ALA A 79 -19.27 19.48 -11.74
C ALA A 79 -19.86 20.29 -10.57
N ILE A 80 -19.16 20.34 -9.43
CA ILE A 80 -19.55 21.16 -8.27
C ILE A 80 -19.63 22.65 -8.64
N ARG A 81 -18.57 23.19 -9.28
CA ARG A 81 -18.56 24.59 -9.73
C ARG A 81 -19.72 24.93 -10.66
N VAL A 82 -20.04 24.04 -11.59
CA VAL A 82 -21.17 24.23 -12.51
C VAL A 82 -22.50 24.23 -11.73
N GLN A 83 -22.65 23.37 -10.71
CA GLN A 83 -23.82 23.38 -9.84
C GLN A 83 -23.94 24.69 -9.07
N ASP A 84 -22.84 25.18 -8.47
CA ASP A 84 -22.84 26.44 -7.73
C ASP A 84 -23.19 27.63 -8.63
N GLU A 85 -22.63 27.70 -9.84
CA GLU A 85 -22.97 28.73 -10.84
C GLU A 85 -24.46 28.68 -11.24
N MET A 86 -25.04 27.49 -11.38
CA MET A 86 -26.47 27.32 -11.67
C MET A 86 -27.34 27.79 -10.50
N LEU A 87 -26.95 27.46 -9.27
CA LEU A 87 -27.65 27.90 -8.05
C LEU A 87 -27.60 29.42 -7.89
N GLU A 88 -26.44 30.05 -8.12
CA GLU A 88 -26.27 31.50 -8.06
C GLU A 88 -27.17 32.21 -9.09
N LYS A 89 -27.19 31.72 -10.35
CA LYS A 89 -28.07 32.27 -11.38
C LYS A 89 -29.54 32.15 -11.01
N SER A 90 -29.98 30.97 -10.56
CA SER A 90 -31.38 30.75 -10.18
C SER A 90 -31.80 31.63 -8.99
N SER A 91 -30.92 31.79 -7.98
CA SER A 91 -31.19 32.64 -6.84
C SER A 91 -31.28 34.13 -7.23
N ASN A 92 -30.42 34.60 -8.13
CA ASN A 92 -30.44 35.99 -8.60
C ASN A 92 -31.68 36.29 -9.46
N GLU A 93 -32.19 35.32 -10.23
CA GLU A 93 -33.39 35.49 -11.03
C GLU A 93 -34.68 35.49 -10.19
N ILE A 94 -34.75 34.70 -9.11
CA ILE A 94 -35.88 34.69 -8.17
C ILE A 94 -35.90 35.93 -7.28
N GLY A 95 -34.73 36.50 -6.93
CA GLY A 95 -34.63 37.74 -6.17
C GLY A 95 -35.05 39.01 -6.94
N ARG A 96 -35.29 38.91 -8.25
CA ARG A 96 -35.64 40.02 -9.14
C ARG A 96 -37.13 40.02 -9.53
N VAL A 97 -38.01 39.81 -8.56
CA VAL A 97 -39.48 40.03 -8.62
C VAL A 97 -39.97 40.73 -7.38
#